data_AF-A0A511XI32-F1
#
_entry.id   AF-A0A511XI32-F1
#
_cell.length_a   1.000
_cell.length_b   1.000
_cell.length_c   1.000
_cell.angle_alpha   90.00
_cell.angle_beta   90.00
_cell.angle_gamma   90.00
#
_symmetry.space_group_name_H-M   'P 1'
#
loop_
_entity.id
_entity.type
_entity.pdbx_description
1 polymer ?
#
loop_
_entity_poly.entity_id
_entity_poly.type
_entity_poly.pdbx_seq_one_letter_code
_entity_poly.pdbx_strand_id
1 'polypeptide(L)'
;MVVTLISALYTRLSIAAWPVATSDPFMAGILPHNMPLSAIALLKCFLSLSSSLVPQGWTVMVELIAALFFPFVWLCSRKNGRLFLPVALMALCLSAFAPPGGKGLPLLYSFSFIAGILACRAWQNSTIRLAGGGIVLAAVSMSLPTLLLTTPENLAAFFNSPKLVIPESICAAIFLFGLSKPGKVTTFLTKRPLLWLGDISFSLYLVHFLVIAIVGRLLSPVLPHFPVIVREIMVLAVTLLIAFPLSHFIFHLIELPLNRLGHRLAKLW
;
A
#
# COMPACT_ATOMS: atom_id res chain seq x y z
N MET A 1 5.13 6.06 12.92
CA MET A 1 5.22 6.71 14.25
C MET A 1 4.66 8.12 14.27
N VAL A 2 5.21 9.08 13.50
CA VAL A 2 4.70 10.47 13.50
C VAL A 2 3.24 10.56 13.07
N VAL A 3 2.88 9.91 11.96
CA VAL A 3 1.48 9.86 11.50
C VAL A 3 0.56 9.23 12.56
N THR A 4 1.00 8.16 13.22
CA THR A 4 0.26 7.52 14.32
C THR A 4 -0.06 8.50 15.44
N LEU A 5 0.91 9.33 15.86
CA LEU A 5 0.71 10.37 16.88
C LEU A 5 -0.28 11.44 16.42
N ILE A 6 -0.14 11.91 15.18
CA ILE A 6 -1.03 12.94 14.63
C ILE A 6 -2.46 12.39 14.51
N SER A 7 -2.63 11.16 14.05
CA SER A 7 -3.94 10.49 14.03
C SER A 7 -4.52 10.32 15.43
N ALA A 8 -3.70 9.95 16.42
CA ALA A 8 -4.15 9.84 17.81
C ALA A 8 -4.62 11.20 18.35
N LEU A 9 -3.87 12.27 18.09
CA LEU A 9 -4.25 13.62 18.47
C LEU A 9 -5.55 14.06 17.77
N TYR A 10 -5.64 13.80 16.47
CA TYR A 10 -6.82 14.15 15.67
C TYR A 10 -8.11 13.56 16.25
N THR A 11 -8.10 12.29 16.70
CA THR A 11 -9.30 11.67 17.31
C THR A 11 -9.77 12.34 18.60
N ARG A 12 -8.96 13.23 19.20
CA ARG A 12 -9.31 14.05 20.38
C ARG A 12 -9.78 15.46 20.03
N LEU A 13 -9.59 15.92 18.80
CA LEU A 13 -10.02 17.25 18.36
C LEU A 13 -11.52 17.27 18.08
N SER A 14 -12.16 18.42 18.29
CA SER A 14 -13.59 18.64 18.04
C SER A 14 -13.98 18.42 16.58
N ILE A 15 -13.07 18.72 15.65
CA ILE A 15 -13.25 18.48 14.21
C ILE A 15 -13.51 17.00 13.89
N ALA A 16 -12.96 16.06 14.64
CA ALA A 16 -13.22 14.64 14.42
C ALA A 16 -14.68 14.25 14.72
N ALA A 17 -15.39 15.07 15.51
CA ALA A 17 -16.80 14.88 15.83
C ALA A 17 -17.74 15.45 14.75
N TRP A 18 -17.21 16.19 13.78
CA TRP A 18 -18.02 16.75 12.70
C TRP A 18 -18.55 15.63 11.81
N PRO A 19 -19.80 15.75 11.30
CA PRO A 19 -20.37 14.75 10.41
C PRO A 19 -19.60 14.72 9.08
N VAL A 20 -19.62 13.59 8.40
CA VAL A 20 -19.16 13.49 7.01
C VAL A 20 -20.36 13.76 6.10
N ALA A 21 -20.18 14.51 5.01
CA ALA A 21 -21.28 14.89 4.11
C ALA A 21 -21.92 13.71 3.38
N THR A 22 -21.21 12.60 3.27
CA THR A 22 -21.74 11.36 2.71
C THR A 22 -22.23 10.50 3.87
N SER A 23 -23.39 9.88 3.72
CA SER A 23 -23.86 8.81 4.61
C SER A 23 -23.05 7.52 4.45
N ASP A 24 -21.80 7.62 4.01
CA ASP A 24 -20.90 6.49 3.79
C ASP A 24 -20.39 5.98 5.15
N PRO A 25 -20.78 4.76 5.55
CA PRO A 25 -20.36 4.18 6.82
C PRO A 25 -18.84 4.03 6.90
N PHE A 26 -18.16 3.82 5.77
CA PHE A 26 -16.71 3.69 5.75
C PHE A 26 -16.07 5.00 6.20
N MET A 27 -16.37 6.11 5.54
CA MET A 27 -15.82 7.43 5.86
C MET A 27 -16.17 7.90 7.27
N ALA A 28 -17.40 7.63 7.75
CA ALA A 28 -17.80 7.92 9.12
C ALA A 28 -16.98 7.13 10.15
N GLY A 29 -16.59 5.90 9.81
CA GLY A 29 -15.76 5.02 10.64
C GLY A 29 -14.27 5.34 10.63
N ILE A 30 -13.77 6.19 9.72
CA ILE A 30 -12.35 6.57 9.69
C ILE A 30 -12.07 7.57 10.81
N LEU A 31 -11.23 7.15 11.76
CA LEU A 31 -10.70 7.96 12.87
C LEU A 31 -11.81 8.73 13.62
N PRO A 32 -12.77 8.03 14.24
CA PRO A 32 -13.89 8.66 14.91
C PRO A 32 -13.45 9.45 16.15
N HIS A 33 -14.22 10.47 16.51
CA HIS A 33 -13.99 11.22 17.74
C HIS A 33 -14.07 10.31 18.97
N ASN A 34 -13.21 10.56 19.95
CA ASN A 34 -13.11 9.79 21.19
C ASN A 34 -12.88 8.28 20.99
N MET A 35 -12.15 7.92 19.93
CA MET A 35 -11.69 6.55 19.75
C MET A 35 -11.06 5.98 21.05
N PRO A 36 -11.49 4.80 21.52
CA PRO A 36 -10.93 4.20 22.72
C PRO A 36 -9.50 3.73 22.43
N LEU A 37 -8.52 4.46 22.98
CA LEU A 37 -7.10 4.20 22.78
C LEU A 37 -6.46 3.86 24.13
N SER A 38 -6.27 2.57 24.39
CA SER A 38 -5.44 2.12 25.52
C SER A 38 -3.95 2.31 25.19
N ALA A 39 -3.09 2.38 26.22
CA ALA A 39 -1.65 2.45 26.02
C ALA A 39 -1.11 1.27 25.18
N ILE A 40 -1.68 0.07 25.37
CA ILE A 40 -1.36 -1.13 24.59
C ILE A 40 -1.79 -0.97 23.12
N ALA A 41 -2.97 -0.40 22.86
CA ALA A 41 -3.44 -0.15 21.49
C ALA A 41 -2.54 0.86 20.77
N LEU A 42 -2.13 1.92 21.46
CA LEU A 42 -1.17 2.90 20.94
C LEU A 42 0.17 2.24 20.60
N LEU A 43 0.72 1.45 21.53
CA LEU A 43 1.97 0.72 21.32
C LEU A 43 1.87 -0.20 20.09
N LYS A 44 0.77 -0.94 19.95
CA LYS A 44 0.53 -1.78 18.76
C LYS A 44 0.49 -0.95 17.47
N CYS A 45 -0.12 0.24 17.48
CA CYS A 45 -0.13 1.12 16.31
C CYS A 45 1.27 1.68 15.98
N PHE A 46 2.11 1.96 16.99
CA PHE A 46 3.49 2.42 16.78
C PHE A 46 4.37 1.36 16.13
N LEU A 47 4.17 0.10 16.52
CA LEU A 47 4.87 -1.05 15.96
C LEU A 47 4.23 -1.57 14.66
N SER A 48 3.27 -0.83 14.08
CA SER A 48 2.48 -1.23 12.91
C SER A 48 1.70 -2.55 13.06
N LEU A 49 1.56 -3.07 14.28
CA LEU A 49 0.80 -4.29 14.60
C LEU A 49 -0.71 -4.06 14.66
N SER A 50 -1.14 -2.79 14.61
CA SER A 50 -2.54 -2.39 14.53
C SER A 50 -2.72 -1.26 13.52
N SER A 51 -3.80 -1.33 12.74
CA SER A 51 -4.17 -0.31 11.73
C SER A 51 -5.25 0.67 12.21
N SER A 52 -5.56 0.69 13.52
CA SER A 52 -6.63 1.53 14.08
C SER A 52 -6.43 3.03 13.81
N LEU A 53 -5.19 3.52 13.90
CA LEU A 53 -4.87 4.95 13.72
C LEU A 53 -4.29 5.28 12.34
N VAL A 54 -3.84 4.26 11.63
CA VAL A 54 -3.24 4.34 10.30
C VAL A 54 -3.81 3.15 9.55
N PRO A 55 -4.96 3.30 8.85
CA PRO A 55 -5.68 2.20 8.19
C PRO A 55 -4.81 1.30 7.30
N GLN A 56 -3.73 1.87 6.77
CA GLN A 56 -2.77 1.25 5.88
C GLN A 56 -1.59 0.57 6.61
N GLY A 57 -1.54 0.62 7.93
CA GLY A 57 -0.43 0.07 8.73
C GLY A 57 -0.24 -1.45 8.59
N TRP A 58 -1.28 -2.18 8.16
CA TRP A 58 -1.23 -3.63 7.99
C TRP A 58 -0.25 -4.06 6.89
N THR A 59 -0.04 -3.26 5.83
CA THR A 59 0.93 -3.60 4.77
C THR A 59 2.34 -3.57 5.30
N VAL A 60 2.68 -2.57 6.11
CA VAL A 60 3.99 -2.45 6.77
C VAL A 60 4.24 -3.67 7.68
N MET A 61 3.22 -4.15 8.40
CA MET A 61 3.35 -5.39 9.18
C MET A 61 3.65 -6.60 8.27
N VAL A 62 2.92 -6.75 7.16
CA VAL A 62 3.14 -7.82 6.18
C VAL A 62 4.57 -7.76 5.63
N GLU A 63 5.05 -6.57 5.27
CA GLU A 63 6.40 -6.35 4.76
C GLU A 63 7.48 -6.66 5.80
N LEU A 64 7.30 -6.28 7.06
CA LEU A 64 8.25 -6.58 8.14
C LEU A 64 8.36 -8.09 8.38
N ILE A 65 7.23 -8.81 8.38
CA ILE A 65 7.21 -10.27 8.49
C ILE A 65 7.90 -10.89 7.28
N ALA A 66 7.55 -10.45 6.06
CA ALA A 66 8.16 -10.98 4.85
C ALA A 66 9.67 -10.72 4.80
N ALA A 67 10.12 -9.53 5.20
CA ALA A 67 11.54 -9.14 5.25
C ALA A 67 12.36 -10.06 6.16
N LEU A 68 11.78 -10.54 7.27
CA LEU A 68 12.44 -11.50 8.16
C LEU A 68 12.74 -12.84 7.46
N PHE A 69 11.83 -13.31 6.61
CA PHE A 69 11.97 -14.58 5.89
C PHE A 69 12.64 -14.43 4.51
N PHE A 70 12.70 -13.21 3.98
CA PHE A 70 13.13 -12.92 2.62
C PHE A 70 14.52 -13.48 2.26
N PRO A 71 15.55 -13.38 3.13
CA PRO A 71 16.86 -13.97 2.84
C PRO A 71 16.80 -15.49 2.59
N PHE A 72 16.01 -16.22 3.38
CA PHE A 72 15.86 -17.67 3.24
C PHE A 72 15.16 -18.04 1.94
N VAL A 73 14.04 -17.37 1.64
CA VAL A 73 13.28 -17.59 0.40
C VAL A 73 14.15 -17.27 -0.82
N TRP A 74 14.93 -16.18 -0.76
CA TRP A 74 15.88 -15.82 -1.81
C TRP A 74 16.97 -16.88 -2.00
N LEU A 75 17.53 -17.43 -0.92
CA LEU A 75 18.51 -18.51 -0.99
C LEU A 75 17.93 -19.78 -1.64
N CYS A 76 16.70 -20.16 -1.31
CA CYS A 76 16.00 -21.28 -1.93
C CYS A 76 15.87 -21.12 -3.46
N SER A 77 15.72 -19.87 -3.95
CA SER A 77 15.58 -19.56 -5.38
C SER A 77 16.87 -19.63 -6.22
N ARG A 78 18.02 -19.95 -5.62
CA ARG A 78 19.32 -20.00 -6.33
C ARG A 78 19.46 -21.23 -7.25
N LYS A 79 20.55 -21.28 -8.03
CA LYS A 79 20.83 -22.14 -9.22
C LYS A 79 20.35 -23.60 -9.21
N ASN A 80 20.18 -24.25 -8.05
CA ASN A 80 19.68 -25.63 -8.00
C ASN A 80 18.17 -25.74 -7.72
N GLY A 81 17.50 -24.68 -7.29
CA GLY A 81 16.04 -24.45 -7.34
C GLY A 81 15.07 -25.49 -6.76
N ARG A 82 15.55 -26.67 -6.34
CA ARG A 82 14.72 -27.81 -5.95
C ARG A 82 13.82 -27.50 -4.75
N LEU A 83 14.30 -26.64 -3.86
CA LEU A 83 13.54 -26.16 -2.70
C LEU A 83 12.64 -24.96 -3.06
N PHE A 84 12.87 -24.27 -4.17
CA PHE A 84 12.09 -23.09 -4.50
C PHE A 84 10.67 -23.43 -4.97
N LEU A 85 10.52 -24.46 -5.79
CA LEU A 85 9.19 -24.91 -6.24
C LEU A 85 8.27 -25.27 -5.06
N PRO A 86 8.65 -26.12 -4.09
CA PRO A 86 7.79 -26.41 -2.96
C PRO A 86 7.53 -25.17 -2.08
N VAL A 87 8.50 -24.26 -1.92
CA VAL A 87 8.27 -22.98 -1.22
C VAL A 87 7.27 -22.10 -1.96
N ALA A 88 7.35 -22.03 -3.29
CA ALA A 88 6.42 -21.25 -4.12
C ALA A 88 5.00 -21.84 -4.09
N LEU A 89 4.88 -23.17 -4.19
CA LEU A 89 3.60 -23.87 -4.07
C LEU A 89 3.01 -23.70 -2.66
N MET A 90 3.84 -23.79 -1.62
CA MET A 90 3.40 -23.54 -0.23
C MET A 90 2.88 -22.11 -0.08
N ALA A 91 3.60 -21.09 -0.55
CA ALA A 91 3.15 -19.70 -0.48
C ALA A 91 1.86 -19.47 -1.28
N LEU A 92 1.71 -20.12 -2.44
CA LEU A 92 0.49 -20.08 -3.22
C LEU A 92 -0.68 -20.73 -2.46
N CYS A 93 -0.47 -21.90 -1.84
CA CYS A 93 -1.48 -22.55 -1.00
C CYS A 93 -1.86 -21.68 0.20
N LEU A 94 -0.87 -21.14 0.91
CA LEU A 94 -1.11 -20.22 2.04
C LEU A 94 -1.90 -19.00 1.57
N SER A 95 -1.58 -18.44 0.40
CA SER A 95 -2.32 -17.32 -0.17
C SER A 95 -3.76 -17.70 -0.53
N ALA A 96 -3.96 -18.85 -1.18
CA ALA A 96 -5.27 -19.33 -1.63
C ALA A 96 -6.25 -19.66 -0.50
N PHE A 97 -5.72 -20.13 0.65
CA PHE A 97 -6.51 -20.57 1.79
C PHE A 97 -6.43 -19.64 3.01
N ALA A 98 -5.69 -18.53 2.92
CA ALA A 98 -5.62 -17.56 4.00
C ALA A 98 -7.01 -16.94 4.28
N PRO A 99 -7.38 -16.76 5.55
CA PRO A 99 -8.59 -16.04 5.88
C PRO A 99 -8.46 -14.58 5.40
N PRO A 100 -9.52 -13.98 4.83
CA PRO A 100 -9.48 -12.59 4.41
C PRO A 100 -9.35 -11.68 5.63
N GLY A 101 -8.44 -10.71 5.55
CA GLY A 101 -8.26 -9.69 6.58
C GLY A 101 -7.53 -10.15 7.86
N GLY A 102 -7.32 -9.17 8.75
CA GLY A 102 -6.75 -9.39 10.08
C GLY A 102 -5.41 -10.11 10.08
N LYS A 103 -5.29 -11.16 10.90
CA LYS A 103 -4.04 -11.93 11.08
C LYS A 103 -3.70 -12.82 9.88
N GLY A 104 -4.63 -13.03 8.95
CA GLY A 104 -4.39 -13.82 7.73
C GLY A 104 -3.60 -13.08 6.66
N LEU A 105 -3.51 -11.74 6.75
CA LEU A 105 -2.91 -10.89 5.71
C LEU A 105 -1.45 -11.29 5.35
N PRO A 106 -0.54 -11.58 6.30
CA PRO A 106 0.81 -12.00 5.94
C PRO A 106 0.85 -13.30 5.12
N LEU A 107 -0.06 -14.24 5.40
CA LEU A 107 -0.17 -15.48 4.65
C LEU A 107 -0.78 -15.24 3.27
N LEU A 108 -1.82 -14.41 3.21
CA LEU A 108 -2.48 -14.00 1.97
C LEU A 108 -1.49 -13.37 0.98
N TYR A 109 -0.66 -12.44 1.44
CA TYR A 109 0.28 -11.71 0.57
C TYR A 109 1.63 -12.43 0.40
N SER A 110 1.84 -13.60 1.01
CA SER A 110 3.10 -14.34 0.91
C SER A 110 3.48 -14.67 -0.54
N PHE A 111 2.50 -15.03 -1.37
CA PHE A 111 2.70 -15.30 -2.79
C PHE A 111 3.18 -14.08 -3.57
N SER A 112 2.80 -12.85 -3.19
CA SER A 112 3.25 -11.61 -3.84
C SER A 112 4.77 -11.46 -3.79
N PHE A 113 5.40 -11.84 -2.67
CA PHE A 113 6.86 -11.82 -2.54
C PHE A 113 7.53 -12.90 -3.39
N ILE A 114 6.91 -14.09 -3.50
CA ILE A 114 7.38 -15.16 -4.41
C ILE A 114 7.30 -14.70 -5.87
N ALA A 115 6.19 -14.07 -6.26
CA ALA A 115 6.00 -13.53 -7.60
C ALA A 115 7.06 -12.48 -7.94
N GLY A 116 7.43 -11.61 -6.99
CA GLY A 116 8.54 -10.67 -7.13
C GLY A 116 9.90 -11.35 -7.30
N ILE A 117 10.19 -12.40 -6.54
CA ILE A 117 11.43 -13.19 -6.70
C ILE A 117 11.47 -13.86 -8.07
N LEU A 118 10.34 -14.44 -8.51
CA LEU A 118 10.20 -15.03 -9.84
C LEU A 118 10.46 -14.01 -10.95
N ALA A 119 9.90 -12.80 -10.84
CA ALA A 119 10.15 -11.71 -11.78
C ALA A 119 11.64 -11.33 -11.85
N CYS A 120 12.30 -11.22 -10.69
CA CYS A 120 13.73 -10.93 -10.61
C CYS A 120 14.58 -12.06 -11.23
N ARG A 121 14.25 -13.32 -10.96
CA ARG A 121 14.94 -14.49 -11.55
C ARG A 121 14.73 -14.60 -13.05
N ALA A 122 13.50 -14.34 -13.50
CA ALA A 122 13.18 -14.27 -14.92
C ALA A 122 14.01 -13.17 -15.60
N TRP A 123 14.14 -11.99 -14.98
CA TRP A 123 14.99 -10.92 -15.51
C TRP A 123 16.46 -11.33 -15.61
N GLN A 124 17.03 -11.96 -14.57
CA GLN A 124 18.42 -12.40 -14.54
C GLN A 124 18.75 -13.48 -15.58
N ASN A 125 17.80 -14.38 -15.85
CA ASN A 125 18.03 -15.56 -16.68
C ASN A 125 17.43 -15.45 -18.10
N SER A 126 16.70 -14.38 -18.41
CA SER A 126 15.99 -14.24 -19.68
C SER A 126 16.52 -13.09 -20.53
N THR A 127 16.68 -13.35 -21.82
CA THR A 127 16.93 -12.32 -22.83
C THR A 127 15.65 -11.63 -23.28
N ILE A 128 14.47 -12.21 -22.99
CA ILE A 128 13.15 -11.72 -23.42
C ILE A 128 12.94 -10.28 -22.95
N ARG A 129 12.42 -9.44 -23.85
CA ARG A 129 12.03 -8.05 -23.56
C ARG A 129 10.53 -7.90 -23.77
N LEU A 130 9.83 -7.40 -22.76
CA LEU A 130 8.41 -7.11 -22.91
C LEU A 130 8.26 -5.80 -23.70
N ALA A 131 7.44 -5.81 -24.76
CA ALA A 131 7.12 -4.61 -25.50
C ALA A 131 6.38 -3.59 -24.61
N GLY A 132 6.45 -2.29 -24.94
CA GLY A 132 5.78 -1.24 -24.16
C GLY A 132 4.28 -1.48 -23.97
N GLY A 133 3.60 -2.01 -25.00
CA GLY A 133 2.19 -2.40 -24.90
C GLY A 133 1.95 -3.53 -23.90
N GLY A 134 2.87 -4.51 -23.80
CA GLY A 134 2.78 -5.57 -22.79
C GLY A 134 2.98 -5.05 -21.36
N ILE A 135 3.83 -4.03 -21.17
CA ILE A 135 4.00 -3.37 -19.87
C ILE A 135 2.72 -2.64 -19.46
N VAL A 136 2.14 -1.86 -20.38
CA VAL A 136 0.88 -1.14 -20.13
C VAL A 136 -0.26 -2.10 -19.87
N LEU A 137 -0.35 -3.18 -20.66
CA LEU A 137 -1.35 -4.22 -20.45
C LEU A 137 -1.22 -4.84 -19.06
N ALA A 138 0.00 -5.22 -18.64
CA ALA A 138 0.24 -5.77 -17.31
C ALA A 138 -0.18 -4.78 -16.20
N ALA A 139 0.12 -3.48 -16.35
CA ALA A 139 -0.28 -2.45 -15.39
C ALA A 139 -1.80 -2.30 -15.30
N VAL A 140 -2.51 -2.26 -16.42
CA VAL A 140 -3.98 -2.16 -16.46
C VAL A 140 -4.63 -3.43 -15.93
N SER A 141 -4.07 -4.60 -16.24
CA SER A 141 -4.56 -5.90 -15.76
C SER A 141 -4.47 -6.05 -14.25
N MET A 142 -3.67 -5.24 -13.54
CA MET A 142 -3.68 -5.23 -12.07
C MET A 142 -5.03 -4.79 -11.50
N SER A 143 -5.76 -3.87 -12.15
CA SER A 143 -7.07 -3.40 -11.68
C SER A 143 -8.25 -4.24 -12.19
N LEU A 144 -8.00 -5.14 -13.15
CA LEU A 144 -9.04 -5.89 -13.83
C LEU A 144 -9.77 -6.88 -12.88
N PRO A 145 -9.09 -7.64 -11.99
CA PRO A 145 -9.78 -8.50 -11.03
C PRO A 145 -10.76 -7.71 -10.14
N THR A 146 -10.35 -6.54 -9.65
CA THR A 146 -11.22 -5.66 -8.85
C THR A 146 -12.43 -5.23 -9.66
N LEU A 147 -12.23 -4.76 -10.90
CA LEU A 147 -13.32 -4.29 -11.77
C LEU A 147 -14.33 -5.41 -12.11
N LEU A 148 -13.85 -6.63 -12.34
CA LEU A 148 -14.69 -7.76 -12.75
C LEU A 148 -15.41 -8.44 -11.59
N LEU A 149 -14.79 -8.45 -10.40
CA LEU A 149 -15.27 -9.23 -9.26
C LEU A 149 -15.96 -8.38 -8.19
N THR A 150 -15.82 -7.05 -8.24
CA THR A 150 -16.35 -6.17 -7.20
C THR A 150 -17.34 -5.13 -7.75
N THR A 151 -18.33 -4.82 -6.92
CA THR A 151 -19.22 -3.68 -6.99
C THR A 151 -18.95 -2.79 -5.77
N PRO A 152 -19.37 -1.51 -5.78
CA PRO A 152 -19.20 -0.64 -4.61
C PRO A 152 -19.73 -1.26 -3.31
N GLU A 153 -20.82 -2.03 -3.39
CA GLU A 153 -21.49 -2.65 -2.23
C GLU A 153 -20.70 -3.84 -1.66
N ASN A 154 -19.99 -4.60 -2.49
CA ASN A 154 -19.29 -5.81 -2.05
C ASN A 154 -17.76 -5.62 -1.94
N LEU A 155 -17.23 -4.48 -2.37
CA LEU A 155 -15.79 -4.20 -2.41
C LEU A 155 -15.10 -4.53 -1.09
N ALA A 156 -15.70 -4.12 0.03
CA ALA A 156 -15.15 -4.37 1.37
C ALA A 156 -15.00 -5.87 1.68
N ALA A 157 -15.91 -6.72 1.20
CA ALA A 157 -15.85 -8.17 1.40
C ALA A 157 -14.74 -8.83 0.56
N PHE A 158 -14.40 -8.24 -0.59
CA PHE A 158 -13.38 -8.75 -1.50
C PHE A 158 -11.99 -8.13 -1.32
N PHE A 159 -11.88 -6.98 -0.61
CA PHE A 159 -10.70 -6.12 -0.50
C PHE A 159 -9.40 -6.80 0.02
N ASN A 160 -9.47 -8.03 0.52
CA ASN A 160 -8.32 -8.87 0.80
C ASN A 160 -8.64 -10.34 0.52
N SER A 161 -9.22 -10.62 -0.64
CA SER A 161 -9.54 -11.97 -1.06
C SER A 161 -8.41 -12.56 -1.91
N PRO A 162 -8.13 -13.87 -1.79
CA PRO A 162 -7.15 -14.54 -2.65
C PRO A 162 -7.47 -14.39 -4.15
N LYS A 163 -8.77 -14.27 -4.47
CA LYS A 163 -9.28 -14.04 -5.84
C LYS A 163 -8.79 -12.73 -6.47
N LEU A 164 -8.47 -11.71 -5.65
CA LEU A 164 -7.88 -10.46 -6.10
C LEU A 164 -6.35 -10.50 -6.01
N VAL A 165 -5.84 -10.86 -4.82
CA VAL A 165 -4.40 -10.75 -4.50
C VAL A 165 -3.52 -11.61 -5.41
N ILE A 166 -3.94 -12.83 -5.74
CA ILE A 166 -3.11 -13.74 -6.55
C ILE A 166 -2.99 -13.23 -8.00
N PRO A 167 -4.09 -12.93 -8.73
CA PRO A 167 -3.98 -12.34 -10.07
C PRO A 167 -3.24 -11.00 -10.08
N GLU A 168 -3.49 -10.12 -9.10
CA GLU A 168 -2.79 -8.84 -8.95
C GLU A 168 -1.28 -9.04 -8.79
N SER A 169 -0.87 -10.00 -7.97
CA SER A 169 0.55 -10.35 -7.75
C SER A 169 1.24 -10.83 -9.03
N ILE A 170 0.54 -11.63 -9.85
CA ILE A 170 1.05 -12.10 -11.13
C ILE A 170 1.22 -10.93 -12.10
N CYS A 171 0.21 -10.06 -12.22
CA CYS A 171 0.27 -8.89 -13.10
C CYS A 171 1.37 -7.91 -12.65
N ALA A 172 1.50 -7.68 -11.34
CA ALA A 172 2.58 -6.87 -10.77
C ALA A 172 3.96 -7.46 -11.08
N ALA A 173 4.14 -8.78 -10.96
CA ALA A 173 5.40 -9.45 -11.30
C ALA A 173 5.76 -9.30 -12.79
N ILE A 174 4.79 -9.44 -13.69
CA ILE A 174 4.99 -9.23 -15.14
C ILE A 174 5.34 -7.77 -15.42
N PHE A 175 4.65 -6.82 -14.77
CA PHE A 175 4.92 -5.40 -14.89
C PHE A 175 6.35 -5.06 -14.44
N LEU A 176 6.77 -5.54 -13.27
CA LEU A 176 8.13 -5.36 -12.75
C LEU A 176 9.19 -5.99 -13.67
N PHE A 177 8.93 -7.20 -14.18
CA PHE A 177 9.80 -7.83 -15.18
C PHE A 177 9.92 -6.95 -16.44
N GLY A 178 8.82 -6.37 -16.92
CA GLY A 178 8.82 -5.47 -18.06
C GLY A 178 9.62 -4.18 -17.82
N LEU A 179 9.54 -3.62 -16.61
CA LEU A 179 10.27 -2.40 -16.22
C LEU A 179 11.76 -2.64 -15.92
N SER A 180 12.19 -3.88 -15.73
CA SER A 180 13.59 -4.22 -15.41
C SER A 180 14.60 -3.95 -16.55
N LYS A 181 14.11 -3.64 -17.76
CA LYS A 181 14.94 -3.38 -18.95
C LYS A 181 14.70 -1.97 -19.51
N PRO A 182 15.74 -1.29 -20.05
CA PRO A 182 15.57 0.03 -20.67
C PRO A 182 14.57 0.00 -21.84
N GLY A 183 13.74 1.03 -21.94
CA GLY A 183 12.69 1.15 -22.96
C GLY A 183 11.94 2.47 -22.87
N LYS A 184 10.95 2.69 -23.75
CA LYS A 184 10.17 3.94 -23.79
C LYS A 184 9.39 4.18 -22.50
N VAL A 185 8.77 3.13 -21.95
CA VAL A 185 8.00 3.22 -20.70
C VAL A 185 8.90 3.57 -19.53
N THR A 186 10.04 2.89 -19.37
CA THR A 186 11.00 3.19 -18.30
C THR A 186 11.58 4.59 -18.45
N THR A 187 11.90 5.04 -19.67
CA THR A 187 12.35 6.42 -19.94
C THR A 187 11.31 7.46 -19.56
N PHE A 188 10.02 7.15 -19.77
CA PHE A 188 8.93 8.03 -19.34
C PHE A 188 8.84 8.07 -17.82
N LEU A 189 8.87 6.90 -17.15
CA LEU A 189 8.77 6.78 -15.69
C LEU A 189 9.97 7.38 -14.95
N THR A 190 11.13 7.54 -15.59
CA THR A 190 12.32 8.19 -15.01
C THR A 190 12.33 9.71 -15.18
N LYS A 191 11.25 10.33 -15.66
CA LYS A 191 11.12 11.80 -15.67
C LYS A 191 11.06 12.33 -14.23
N ARG A 192 11.68 13.49 -14.00
CA ARG A 192 11.82 14.11 -12.66
C ARG A 192 10.52 14.18 -11.85
N PRO A 193 9.35 14.58 -12.39
CA PRO A 193 8.12 14.63 -11.59
C PRO A 193 7.66 13.26 -11.09
N LEU A 194 7.86 12.21 -11.90
CA LEU A 194 7.48 10.84 -11.54
C LEU A 194 8.46 10.23 -10.55
N LEU A 195 9.76 10.53 -10.68
CA LEU A 195 10.76 10.18 -9.67
C LEU A 195 10.46 10.87 -8.34
N TRP A 196 10.16 12.17 -8.34
CA TRP A 196 9.77 12.91 -7.14
C TRP A 196 8.51 12.32 -6.48
N LEU A 197 7.50 11.94 -7.28
CA LEU A 197 6.30 11.28 -6.77
C LEU A 197 6.64 9.91 -6.15
N GLY A 198 7.57 9.18 -6.77
CA GLY A 198 8.12 7.92 -6.23
C GLY A 198 8.84 8.14 -4.90
N ASP A 199 9.67 9.18 -4.80
CA ASP A 199 10.42 9.52 -3.58
C ASP A 199 9.47 9.76 -2.39
N ILE A 200 8.39 10.53 -2.59
CA ILE A 200 7.44 10.84 -1.51
C ILE A 200 6.34 9.79 -1.32
N SER A 201 6.32 8.74 -2.14
CA SER A 201 5.19 7.81 -2.25
C SER A 201 4.85 7.09 -0.94
N PHE A 202 5.86 6.69 -0.17
CA PHE A 202 5.65 6.04 1.12
C PHE A 202 5.06 7.01 2.15
N SER A 203 5.59 8.23 2.23
CA SER A 203 5.03 9.29 3.07
C SER A 203 3.58 9.62 2.68
N LEU A 204 3.29 9.72 1.38
CA LEU A 204 1.93 9.91 0.85
C LEU A 204 0.99 8.75 1.21
N TYR A 205 1.50 7.53 1.06
CA TYR A 205 0.81 6.32 1.47
C TYR A 205 0.46 6.36 2.95
N LEU A 206 1.30 6.89 3.84
CA LEU A 206 0.98 6.97 5.26
C LEU A 206 0.01 8.10 5.63
N VAL A 207 0.00 9.24 4.93
CA VAL A 207 -0.82 10.39 5.36
C VAL A 207 -2.20 10.47 4.70
N HIS A 208 -2.40 9.89 3.51
CA HIS A 208 -3.60 10.18 2.73
C HIS A 208 -4.91 9.86 3.46
N PHE A 209 -5.02 8.74 4.20
CA PHE A 209 -6.24 8.44 4.96
C PHE A 209 -6.56 9.46 6.07
N LEU A 210 -5.52 9.95 6.77
CA LEU A 210 -5.70 11.00 7.78
C LEU A 210 -6.17 12.30 7.12
N VAL A 211 -5.55 12.67 6.00
CA VAL A 211 -5.94 13.87 5.23
C VAL A 211 -7.37 13.74 4.71
N ILE A 212 -7.75 12.59 4.14
CA ILE A 212 -9.11 12.29 3.67
C ILE A 212 -10.12 12.44 4.82
N ALA A 213 -9.80 11.91 6.01
CA ALA A 213 -10.67 12.01 7.18
C ALA A 213 -10.91 13.46 7.64
N ILE A 214 -9.86 14.29 7.62
CA ILE A 214 -9.93 15.72 7.94
C ILE A 214 -10.71 16.47 6.87
N VAL A 215 -10.34 16.30 5.60
CA VAL A 215 -10.93 17.02 4.45
C VAL A 215 -12.41 16.67 4.31
N GLY A 216 -12.79 15.39 4.44
CA GLY A 216 -14.18 14.95 4.34
C GLY A 216 -15.09 15.59 5.40
N ARG A 217 -14.55 15.88 6.60
CA ARG A 217 -15.27 16.59 7.67
C ARG A 217 -15.25 18.09 7.49
N LEU A 218 -14.13 18.70 7.09
CA LEU A 218 -14.03 20.14 6.82
C LEU A 218 -14.95 20.60 5.70
N LEU A 219 -15.03 19.82 4.63
CA LEU A 219 -15.87 20.14 3.48
C LEU A 219 -17.33 19.72 3.70
N SER A 220 -17.63 19.02 4.78
CA SER A 220 -18.96 18.48 5.07
C SER A 220 -20.11 19.51 4.99
N PRO A 221 -19.94 20.77 5.45
CA PRO A 221 -21.00 21.78 5.33
C PRO A 221 -21.31 22.19 3.88
N VAL A 222 -20.35 22.03 2.96
CA VAL A 222 -20.40 22.56 1.60
C VAL A 222 -20.74 21.49 0.57
N LEU A 223 -20.25 20.26 0.76
CA LEU A 223 -20.43 19.14 -0.17
C LEU A 223 -21.90 18.79 -0.50
N PRO A 224 -22.87 18.85 0.44
CA PRO A 224 -24.26 18.47 0.16
C PRO A 224 -24.92 19.27 -0.97
N HIS A 225 -24.42 20.46 -1.29
CA HIS A 225 -24.95 21.31 -2.37
C HIS A 225 -24.54 20.87 -3.79
N PHE A 226 -23.58 19.94 -3.90
CA PHE A 226 -23.04 19.50 -5.19
C PHE A 226 -23.49 18.09 -5.56
N PRO A 227 -23.47 17.71 -6.86
CA PRO A 227 -23.60 16.32 -7.30
C PRO A 227 -22.47 15.43 -6.78
N VAL A 228 -22.70 14.11 -6.64
CA VAL A 228 -21.74 13.15 -6.08
C VAL A 228 -20.36 13.23 -6.76
N ILE A 229 -20.32 13.24 -8.10
CA ILE A 229 -19.05 13.32 -8.84
C ILE A 229 -18.23 14.58 -8.51
N VAL A 230 -18.91 15.71 -8.31
CA VAL A 230 -18.28 16.97 -7.95
C VAL A 230 -17.76 16.91 -6.52
N ARG A 231 -18.52 16.28 -5.60
CA ARG A 231 -18.06 16.04 -4.21
C ARG A 231 -16.78 15.23 -4.17
N GLU A 232 -16.72 14.13 -4.92
CA GLU A 232 -15.55 13.24 -4.99
C GLU A 232 -14.33 13.96 -5.57
N ILE A 233 -14.52 14.70 -6.68
CA ILE A 233 -13.44 15.50 -7.28
C ILE A 233 -12.95 16.56 -6.31
N MET A 234 -13.84 17.26 -5.60
CA MET A 234 -13.46 18.26 -4.60
C MET A 234 -12.65 17.63 -3.45
N VAL A 235 -13.13 16.53 -2.87
CA VAL A 235 -12.42 15.83 -1.78
C VAL A 235 -11.07 15.33 -2.27
N LEU A 236 -10.99 14.73 -3.46
CA LEU A 236 -9.73 14.28 -4.07
C LEU A 236 -8.76 15.44 -4.29
N ALA A 237 -9.22 16.52 -4.92
CA ALA A 237 -8.39 17.68 -5.23
C ALA A 237 -7.82 18.32 -3.95
N VAL A 238 -8.66 18.56 -2.95
CA VAL A 238 -8.22 19.14 -1.66
C VAL A 238 -7.33 18.16 -0.90
N THR A 239 -7.62 16.86 -0.96
CA THR A 239 -6.75 15.83 -0.36
C THR A 239 -5.37 15.85 -0.99
N LEU A 240 -5.25 15.84 -2.32
CA LEU A 240 -3.95 15.86 -3.00
C LEU A 240 -3.21 17.17 -2.75
N LEU A 241 -3.92 18.30 -2.74
CA LEU A 241 -3.36 19.62 -2.46
C LEU A 241 -2.70 19.69 -1.07
N ILE A 242 -3.24 18.98 -0.07
CA ILE A 242 -2.68 18.93 1.28
C ILE A 242 -1.66 17.78 1.42
N ALA A 243 -2.00 16.60 0.90
CA ALA A 243 -1.21 15.39 1.08
C ALA A 243 0.13 15.47 0.36
N PHE A 244 0.22 16.05 -0.84
CA PHE A 244 1.51 16.18 -1.54
C PHE A 244 2.53 17.05 -0.80
N PRO A 245 2.24 18.31 -0.39
CA PRO A 245 3.17 19.09 0.42
C PRO A 245 3.51 18.42 1.74
N LEU A 246 2.50 17.88 2.46
CA LEU A 246 2.73 17.21 3.74
C LEU A 246 3.68 16.01 3.59
N SER A 247 3.46 15.19 2.57
CA SER A 247 4.31 14.04 2.26
C SER A 247 5.72 14.45 1.88
N HIS A 248 5.85 15.54 1.10
CA HIS A 248 7.15 16.10 0.76
C HIS A 248 7.94 16.51 2.01
N PHE A 249 7.30 17.19 2.97
CA PHE A 249 7.97 17.58 4.21
C PHE A 249 8.32 16.38 5.09
N ILE A 250 7.40 15.42 5.26
CA ILE A 250 7.67 14.20 6.04
C ILE A 250 8.83 13.41 5.43
N PHE A 251 8.85 13.26 4.10
CA PHE A 251 9.92 12.56 3.40
C PHE A 251 11.28 13.21 3.66
N HIS A 252 11.41 14.52 3.46
CA HIS A 252 12.70 15.20 3.59
C HIS A 252 13.16 15.38 5.04
N LEU A 253 12.23 15.61 5.97
CA LEU A 253 12.56 15.93 7.36
C LEU A 253 12.65 14.70 8.27
N ILE A 254 11.96 13.61 7.93
CA ILE A 254 11.87 12.42 8.79
C ILE A 254 12.40 11.19 8.07
N GLU A 255 11.82 10.86 6.91
CA GLU A 255 12.12 9.59 6.23
C GLU A 255 13.57 9.52 5.75
N LEU A 256 14.02 10.54 5.01
CA LEU A 256 15.35 10.57 4.42
C LEU A 256 16.48 10.58 5.47
N PRO A 257 16.41 11.38 6.57
CA PRO A 257 17.38 11.29 7.67
C PRO A 257 17.42 9.92 8.33
N LEU A 258 16.27 9.30 8.60
CA LEU A 258 16.19 7.98 9.25
C LEU A 258 16.71 6.86 8.33
N ASN A 259 16.39 6.91 7.03
CA ASN A 259 16.94 5.97 6.05
C ASN A 259 18.47 6.06 5.99
N ARG A 260 19.03 7.28 5.96
CA ARG A 260 20.48 7.51 6.01
C ARG A 260 21.10 6.97 7.30
N LEU A 261 20.45 7.16 8.45
CA LEU A 261 20.90 6.61 9.72
C LEU A 261 20.93 5.08 9.68
N GLY A 262 19.86 4.44 9.20
CA GLY A 262 19.78 2.99 9.04
C GLY A 262 20.88 2.44 8.13
N HIS A 263 21.16 3.12 7.01
CA HIS A 263 22.24 2.74 6.09
C HIS A 263 23.64 2.86 6.72
N ARG A 264 23.84 3.84 7.61
CA ARG A 264 25.10 3.98 8.35
C ARG A 264 25.27 2.87 9.38
N LEU A 265 24.21 2.55 10.13
CA LEU A 265 24.22 1.48 11.12
C LEU A 265 24.44 0.11 10.46
N ALA A 266 23.80 -0.16 9.33
CA ALA A 266 23.95 -1.42 8.60
C ALA A 266 25.37 -1.66 8.06
N LYS A 267 26.19 -0.61 7.88
CA LYS A 267 27.61 -0.75 7.46
C LYS A 267 28.56 -1.04 8.61
N LEU A 268 28.12 -0.88 9.86
CA LEU A 268 28.94 -1.14 11.06
C LEU A 268 28.93 -2.63 11.48
N TRP A 269 28.10 -3.44 10.83
CA TRP A 269 27.89 -4.87 11.06
C TRP A 269 28.21 -5.64 9.79
#